data_AF-A0A9W7FUZ6-F1
#
_entry.id   AF-A0A9W7FUZ6-F1
#
_cell.length_a   1.000
_cell.length_b   1.000
_cell.length_c   1.000
_cell.angle_alpha   90.00
_cell.angle_beta   90.00
_cell.angle_gamma   90.00
#
_symmetry.space_group_name_H-M   'P 1'
#
loop_
_entity.id
_entity.type
_entity.pdbx_description
1 polymer ?
#
loop_
_entity_poly.entity_id
_entity_poly.type
_entity_poly.pdbx_seq_one_letter_code
_entity_poly.pdbx_strand_id
1 'polypeptide(L)'
;MEFTEESLSSVWEGTSISRMNDPTEWKDTCVNFREVSSAPDDDNNINSRKVFEIIGKGTSLWRTLSIDFTLAGHFDSYTNKFSIRKRHQGKYTNEVVYSGSIQTVNSPDQTSGFIFKISGTYHNGTISLHQKPGGVSHLLTRIITDYEWDGSSISRTNDKTDWRNVKLEFQMTRTAREAVEEVEREGLEGEEAVEEAVKLMNECTITGTGVSLWREISIHFEIRGTLNLSTLACKLEKEHKGAYTNIVNYRGLLDPERFCILGQYGNGNIELLCNGLQDEEVRMEQTGFDEIRESGFVGVEEEESKYASDSDEETDTFQNEEKDDEAENLAQALANARPTTEDDVCKICYENNISCVFVPCGHFCTCLVCGVRLKDCCICRVEIELAQKVFRA
;
A
#
# COMPACT_ATOMS: atom_id res chain seq x y z
N MET A 1 -9.46 0.41 -22.44
CA MET A 1 -9.39 -0.18 -21.10
C MET A 1 -10.81 -0.49 -20.68
N GLU A 2 -11.07 -1.70 -20.18
CA GLU A 2 -12.38 -2.05 -19.65
C GLU A 2 -12.54 -1.48 -18.23
N PHE A 3 -13.76 -1.09 -17.84
CA PHE A 3 -14.04 -0.76 -16.45
C PHE A 3 -14.22 -2.05 -15.64
N THR A 4 -13.20 -2.37 -14.84
CA THR A 4 -13.21 -3.46 -13.86
C THR A 4 -12.86 -2.90 -12.49
N GLU A 5 -13.22 -3.62 -11.42
CA GLU A 5 -12.78 -3.27 -10.07
C GLU A 5 -11.25 -3.08 -10.06
N GLU A 6 -10.52 -4.08 -10.59
CA GLU A 6 -9.05 -4.12 -10.66
C GLU A 6 -8.43 -2.89 -11.31
N SER A 7 -9.04 -2.42 -12.40
CA SER A 7 -8.53 -1.30 -13.17
C SER A 7 -8.85 0.06 -12.55
N LEU A 8 -9.94 0.15 -11.76
CA LEU A 8 -10.45 1.41 -11.22
C LEU A 8 -9.98 1.67 -9.79
N SER A 9 -9.90 0.64 -8.94
CA SER A 9 -9.47 0.85 -7.55
C SER A 9 -7.97 1.02 -7.47
N SER A 10 -7.56 2.18 -7.01
CA SER A 10 -6.17 2.57 -6.86
C SER A 10 -6.08 3.82 -5.97
N VAL A 11 -4.89 4.43 -5.94
CA VAL A 11 -4.69 5.78 -5.44
C VAL A 11 -5.03 6.77 -6.54
N TRP A 12 -5.92 7.70 -6.21
CA TRP A 12 -6.31 8.82 -7.04
C TRP A 12 -5.75 10.10 -6.44
N GLU A 13 -5.41 11.04 -7.30
CA GLU A 13 -4.91 12.36 -6.91
C GLU A 13 -5.46 13.42 -7.87
N GLY A 14 -5.41 14.68 -7.46
CA GLY A 14 -5.82 15.79 -8.31
C GLY A 14 -6.43 16.92 -7.51
N THR A 15 -7.34 17.67 -8.14
CA THR A 15 -7.87 18.90 -7.54
C THR A 15 -9.36 19.04 -7.72
N SER A 16 -9.99 19.67 -6.73
CA SER A 16 -11.27 20.35 -6.90
C SER A 16 -11.03 21.86 -6.83
N ILE A 17 -11.53 22.60 -7.81
CA ILE A 17 -11.31 24.04 -7.94
C ILE A 17 -12.66 24.75 -7.80
N SER A 18 -12.76 25.67 -6.84
CA SER A 18 -13.99 26.46 -6.68
C SER A 18 -14.17 27.48 -7.80
N ARG A 19 -15.39 28.02 -7.95
CA ARG A 19 -15.68 29.13 -8.89
C ARG A 19 -14.83 30.38 -8.65
N MET A 20 -14.27 30.52 -7.45
CA MET A 20 -13.36 31.61 -7.08
C MET A 20 -11.89 31.26 -7.37
N ASN A 21 -11.64 30.16 -8.09
CA ASN A 21 -10.30 29.64 -8.39
C ASN A 21 -9.48 29.31 -7.13
N ASP A 22 -10.15 28.97 -6.02
CA ASP A 22 -9.53 28.47 -4.79
C ASP A 22 -9.44 26.92 -4.89
N PRO A 23 -8.23 26.35 -5.06
CA PRO A 23 -8.06 24.91 -5.24
C PRO A 23 -8.05 24.17 -3.89
N THR A 24 -8.52 22.93 -3.92
CA THR A 24 -8.31 21.94 -2.86
C THR A 24 -7.68 20.72 -3.52
N GLU A 25 -6.48 20.38 -3.09
CA GLU A 25 -5.79 19.17 -3.57
C GLU A 25 -6.33 17.94 -2.83
N TRP A 26 -6.40 16.84 -3.57
CA TRP A 26 -6.79 15.53 -3.07
C TRP A 26 -5.53 14.67 -3.09
N LYS A 27 -5.04 14.33 -1.90
CA LYS A 27 -3.87 13.47 -1.70
C LYS A 27 -4.28 12.16 -1.05
N ASP A 28 -3.45 11.14 -1.24
CA ASP A 28 -3.59 9.81 -0.64
C ASP A 28 -4.99 9.22 -0.81
N THR A 29 -5.66 9.55 -1.92
CA THR A 29 -7.08 9.24 -2.10
C THR A 29 -7.22 7.82 -2.60
N CYS A 30 -7.25 6.87 -1.68
CA CYS A 30 -7.52 5.47 -1.97
C CYS A 30 -9.00 5.34 -2.30
N VAL A 31 -9.30 4.90 -3.52
CA VAL A 31 -10.68 4.71 -3.99
C VAL A 31 -10.86 3.26 -4.37
N ASN A 32 -11.83 2.61 -3.74
CA ASN A 32 -12.27 1.26 -4.01
C ASN A 32 -13.59 1.27 -4.80
N PHE A 33 -13.60 0.57 -5.92
CA PHE A 33 -14.76 0.34 -6.78
C PHE A 33 -15.21 -1.11 -6.58
N ARG A 34 -16.40 -1.30 -6.01
CA ARG A 34 -17.01 -2.63 -5.81
C ARG A 34 -18.18 -2.79 -6.77
N GLU A 35 -18.16 -3.82 -7.62
CA GLU A 35 -19.28 -4.13 -8.51
C GLU A 35 -20.48 -4.64 -7.69
N VAL A 36 -21.66 -4.04 -7.87
CA VAL A 36 -22.87 -4.36 -7.07
C VAL A 36 -24.00 -4.92 -7.93
N SER A 37 -23.94 -4.76 -9.25
CA SER A 37 -24.92 -5.37 -10.16
C SER A 37 -24.35 -5.51 -11.57
N SER A 38 -24.39 -6.73 -12.10
CA SER A 38 -24.49 -7.01 -13.53
C SER A 38 -25.97 -7.12 -13.89
N ALA A 39 -26.43 -6.42 -14.93
CA ALA A 39 -27.76 -6.73 -15.49
C ALA A 39 -27.76 -8.19 -15.99
N PRO A 40 -28.88 -8.93 -15.89
CA PRO A 40 -28.93 -10.30 -16.37
C PRO A 40 -28.52 -10.35 -17.84
N ASP A 41 -27.61 -11.28 -18.15
CA ASP A 41 -27.03 -11.51 -19.46
C ASP A 41 -28.14 -11.63 -20.50
N ASP A 42 -28.31 -10.57 -21.30
CA ASP A 42 -28.90 -10.73 -22.62
C ASP A 42 -27.74 -11.25 -23.47
N ASP A 43 -27.73 -12.56 -23.71
CA ASP A 43 -26.67 -13.46 -24.20
C ASP A 43 -25.96 -13.05 -25.53
N ASN A 44 -26.17 -11.82 -26.01
CA ASN A 44 -25.60 -11.27 -27.24
C ASN A 44 -25.04 -9.84 -27.10
N ASN A 45 -24.94 -9.26 -25.90
CA ASN A 45 -24.36 -7.91 -25.75
C ASN A 45 -23.04 -7.91 -24.97
N ILE A 46 -21.94 -7.70 -25.69
CA ILE A 46 -20.54 -7.60 -25.20
C ILE A 46 -20.34 -6.46 -24.17
N ASN A 47 -21.31 -5.55 -24.01
CA ASN A 47 -21.27 -4.47 -23.01
C ASN A 47 -22.33 -4.67 -21.92
N SER A 48 -22.14 -5.65 -21.03
CA SER A 48 -22.96 -5.77 -19.82
C SER A 48 -22.80 -4.50 -18.96
N ARG A 49 -23.92 -3.89 -18.56
CA ARG A 49 -23.93 -2.69 -17.71
C ARG A 49 -23.41 -3.06 -16.33
N LYS A 50 -22.20 -2.58 -15.99
CA LYS A 50 -21.62 -2.72 -14.65
C LYS A 50 -21.89 -1.47 -13.82
N VAL A 51 -22.40 -1.66 -12.61
CA VAL A 51 -22.58 -0.58 -11.62
C VAL A 51 -21.63 -0.83 -10.45
N PHE A 52 -20.82 0.17 -10.16
CA PHE A 52 -19.84 0.13 -9.09
C PHE A 52 -20.31 1.03 -7.94
N GLU A 53 -20.25 0.52 -6.71
CA GLU A 53 -20.19 1.33 -5.51
C GLU A 53 -18.77 1.86 -5.32
N ILE A 54 -18.68 3.12 -4.90
CA ILE A 54 -17.41 3.78 -4.65
C ILE A 54 -17.28 4.02 -3.16
N ILE A 55 -16.21 3.52 -2.57
CA ILE A 55 -15.81 3.82 -1.19
C ILE A 55 -14.38 4.33 -1.25
N GLY A 56 -14.02 5.30 -0.41
CA GLY A 56 -12.64 5.73 -0.37
C GLY A 56 -12.33 6.64 0.80
N LYS A 57 -11.06 6.96 0.94
CA LYS A 57 -10.58 7.93 1.92
C LYS A 57 -9.34 8.62 1.38
N GLY A 58 -9.05 9.79 1.91
CA GLY A 58 -7.86 10.55 1.56
C GLY A 58 -7.78 11.83 2.36
N THR A 59 -6.87 12.70 1.95
CA THR A 59 -6.57 13.95 2.65
C THR A 59 -6.75 15.14 1.73
N SER A 60 -7.48 16.15 2.22
CA SER A 60 -7.64 17.43 1.52
C SER A 60 -6.55 18.37 1.95
N LEU A 61 -5.75 18.85 1.01
CA LEU A 61 -4.91 20.03 1.26
C LEU A 61 -5.66 21.26 0.75
N TRP A 62 -6.08 22.10 1.69
CA TRP A 62 -6.73 23.36 1.38
C TRP A 62 -6.02 24.48 2.13
N ARG A 63 -5.35 25.34 1.36
CA ARG A 63 -4.46 26.41 1.88
C ARG A 63 -3.38 25.79 2.77
N THR A 64 -3.40 26.06 4.06
CA THR A 64 -2.44 25.53 5.06
C THR A 64 -3.04 24.38 5.88
N LEU A 65 -4.24 23.91 5.55
CA LEU A 65 -4.94 22.88 6.30
C LEU A 65 -4.82 21.54 5.60
N SER A 66 -4.53 20.51 6.39
CA SER A 66 -4.64 19.11 6.03
C SER A 66 -5.87 18.53 6.73
N ILE A 67 -6.83 18.02 5.96
CA ILE A 67 -8.13 17.59 6.47
C ILE A 67 -8.52 16.25 5.84
N ASP A 68 -8.58 15.21 6.66
CA ASP A 68 -8.96 13.87 6.21
C ASP A 68 -10.43 13.81 5.80
N PHE A 69 -10.73 12.88 4.91
CA PHE A 69 -12.07 12.70 4.37
C PHE A 69 -12.37 11.27 4.00
N THR A 70 -13.66 10.96 3.95
CA THR A 70 -14.20 9.73 3.38
C THR A 70 -15.02 10.02 2.14
N LEU A 71 -15.09 9.04 1.24
CA LEU A 71 -15.85 9.03 0.01
C LEU A 71 -16.87 7.90 0.03
N ALA A 72 -18.08 8.20 -0.42
CA ALA A 72 -19.10 7.21 -0.72
C ALA A 72 -19.86 7.61 -1.98
N GLY A 73 -20.11 6.67 -2.89
CA GLY A 73 -20.72 7.01 -4.17
C GLY A 73 -21.04 5.82 -5.06
N HIS A 74 -21.33 6.12 -6.32
CA HIS A 74 -21.54 5.10 -7.35
C HIS A 74 -20.99 5.56 -8.69
N PHE A 75 -20.65 4.60 -9.54
CA PHE A 75 -20.29 4.78 -10.93
C PHE A 75 -21.04 3.78 -11.81
N ASP A 76 -21.68 4.28 -12.87
CA ASP A 76 -22.35 3.47 -13.86
C ASP A 76 -21.53 3.48 -15.15
N SER A 77 -20.95 2.34 -15.49
CA SER A 77 -20.06 2.17 -16.65
C SER A 77 -20.77 2.38 -18.00
N TYR A 78 -22.07 2.11 -18.07
CA TYR A 78 -22.86 2.26 -19.29
C TYR A 78 -23.17 3.73 -19.59
N THR A 79 -23.59 4.48 -18.57
CA THR A 79 -23.82 5.93 -18.73
C THR A 79 -22.54 6.76 -18.63
N ASN A 80 -21.44 6.12 -18.18
CA ASN A 80 -20.19 6.74 -17.80
C ASN A 80 -20.39 7.93 -16.85
N LYS A 81 -21.24 7.74 -15.83
CA LYS A 81 -21.53 8.77 -14.83
C LYS A 81 -21.17 8.29 -13.43
N PHE A 82 -20.45 9.12 -12.70
CA PHE A 82 -20.23 8.93 -11.26
C PHE A 82 -20.97 9.99 -10.44
N SER A 83 -21.25 9.63 -9.19
CA SER A 83 -21.66 10.54 -8.14
C SER A 83 -20.96 10.13 -6.85
N ILE A 84 -20.03 10.96 -6.36
CA ILE A 84 -19.30 10.72 -5.12
C ILE A 84 -19.60 11.82 -4.10
N ARG A 85 -19.80 11.42 -2.86
CA ARG A 85 -20.00 12.28 -1.70
C ARG A 85 -18.72 12.26 -0.88
N LYS A 86 -18.08 13.41 -0.73
CA LYS A 86 -16.91 13.61 0.12
C LYS A 86 -17.33 14.24 1.44
N ARG A 87 -16.96 13.61 2.55
CA ARG A 87 -17.20 14.13 3.90
C ARG A 87 -15.87 14.34 4.62
N HIS A 88 -15.59 15.56 5.04
CA HIS A 88 -14.45 15.86 5.90
C HIS A 88 -14.63 15.23 7.28
N GLN A 89 -13.53 14.84 7.91
CA GLN A 89 -13.48 14.21 9.23
C GLN A 89 -12.91 15.15 10.30
N GLY A 90 -13.25 14.88 11.55
CA GLY A 90 -12.76 15.64 12.70
C GLY A 90 -13.41 17.01 12.85
N LYS A 91 -12.59 18.08 12.92
CA LYS A 91 -13.06 19.46 13.18
C LYS A 91 -13.92 20.03 12.05
N TYR A 92 -13.68 19.57 10.82
CA TYR A 92 -14.42 19.96 9.63
C TYR A 92 -15.28 18.76 9.22
N THR A 93 -16.60 18.93 9.20
CA THR A 93 -17.55 17.83 8.91
C THR A 93 -18.43 18.14 7.70
N ASN A 94 -18.04 19.14 6.91
CA ASN A 94 -18.76 19.51 5.71
C ASN A 94 -18.75 18.37 4.68
N GLU A 95 -19.79 18.38 3.86
CA GLU A 95 -20.03 17.36 2.86
C GLU A 95 -20.24 18.01 1.49
N VAL A 96 -19.59 17.47 0.47
CA VAL A 96 -19.68 17.95 -0.91
C VAL A 96 -19.96 16.77 -1.84
N VAL A 97 -20.95 16.93 -2.71
CA VAL A 97 -21.29 15.95 -3.74
C VAL A 97 -20.70 16.39 -5.08
N TYR A 98 -19.92 15.50 -5.67
CA TYR A 98 -19.32 15.65 -6.99
C TYR A 98 -19.99 14.69 -7.97
N SER A 99 -20.21 15.15 -9.18
CA SER A 99 -20.76 14.33 -10.27
C SER A 99 -20.04 14.62 -11.59
N GLY A 100 -19.93 13.60 -12.43
CA GLY A 100 -19.18 13.72 -13.68
C GLY A 100 -19.02 12.38 -14.38
N SER A 101 -17.91 12.21 -15.10
CA SER A 101 -17.58 11.00 -15.84
C SER A 101 -16.17 10.50 -15.56
N ILE A 102 -15.92 9.22 -15.84
CA ILE A 102 -14.58 8.61 -15.80
C ILE A 102 -14.12 8.37 -17.23
N GLN A 103 -12.92 8.80 -17.57
CA GLN A 103 -12.37 8.66 -18.93
C GLN A 103 -11.01 7.99 -18.88
N THR A 104 -10.72 7.17 -19.88
CA THR A 104 -9.36 6.69 -20.10
C THR A 104 -8.55 7.78 -20.81
N VAL A 105 -7.39 8.12 -20.26
CA VAL A 105 -6.46 9.10 -20.82
C VAL A 105 -5.06 8.49 -20.91
N ASN A 106 -4.19 9.07 -21.74
CA ASN A 106 -2.78 8.69 -21.73
C ASN A 106 -2.15 9.08 -20.40
N SER A 107 -1.28 8.21 -19.88
CA SER A 107 -0.51 8.52 -18.68
C SER A 107 0.35 9.77 -18.92
N PRO A 108 0.42 10.74 -17.98
CA PRO A 108 1.19 11.96 -18.11
C PRO A 108 2.69 11.70 -18.35
N ASP A 109 3.20 10.60 -17.79
CA ASP A 109 4.60 10.16 -17.91
C ASP A 109 4.93 9.52 -19.26
N GLN A 110 3.94 9.28 -20.13
CA GLN A 110 4.04 8.60 -21.45
C GLN A 110 4.63 7.18 -21.43
N THR A 111 5.14 6.71 -20.30
CA THR A 111 5.75 5.38 -20.11
C THR A 111 4.75 4.34 -19.61
N SER A 112 3.73 4.75 -18.86
CA SER A 112 2.84 3.85 -18.12
C SER A 112 1.53 3.51 -18.88
N GLY A 113 1.47 3.77 -20.18
CA GLY A 113 0.31 3.45 -21.01
C GLY A 113 -0.90 4.37 -20.76
N PHE A 114 -2.04 3.79 -20.38
CA PHE A 114 -3.31 4.49 -20.15
C PHE A 114 -3.68 4.50 -18.66
N ILE A 115 -4.26 5.60 -18.17
CA ILE A 115 -4.80 5.74 -16.82
C ILE A 115 -6.26 6.22 -16.86
N PHE A 116 -7.00 6.09 -15.76
CA PHE A 116 -8.32 6.70 -15.63
C PHE A 116 -8.26 8.12 -15.04
N LYS A 117 -9.16 8.98 -15.54
CA LYS A 117 -9.36 10.35 -15.12
C LYS A 117 -10.83 10.58 -14.76
N ILE A 118 -11.07 11.05 -13.54
CA ILE A 118 -12.35 11.56 -13.08
C ILE A 118 -12.43 13.05 -13.47
N SER A 119 -13.51 13.46 -14.11
CA SER A 119 -13.77 14.87 -14.42
C SER A 119 -15.23 15.19 -14.20
N GLY A 120 -15.52 16.33 -13.58
CA GLY A 120 -16.88 16.65 -13.18
C GLY A 120 -17.03 18.00 -12.52
N THR A 121 -18.16 18.16 -11.84
CA THR A 121 -18.55 19.38 -11.14
C THR A 121 -19.12 19.08 -9.76
N TYR A 122 -19.15 20.10 -8.94
CA TYR A 122 -19.93 20.15 -7.70
C TYR A 122 -20.64 21.51 -7.64
N HIS A 123 -21.47 21.71 -6.63
CA HIS A 123 -22.30 22.92 -6.52
C HIS A 123 -21.52 24.24 -6.64
N ASN A 124 -20.23 24.26 -6.25
CA ASN A 124 -19.39 25.45 -6.25
C ASN A 124 -18.10 25.33 -7.08
N GLY A 125 -18.00 24.42 -8.05
CA GLY A 125 -16.79 24.31 -8.86
C GLY A 125 -16.66 23.03 -9.68
N THR A 126 -15.41 22.72 -10.03
CA THR A 126 -15.04 21.55 -10.84
C THR A 126 -14.18 20.57 -10.06
N ILE A 127 -14.16 19.31 -10.51
CA ILE A 127 -13.25 18.27 -10.01
C ILE A 127 -12.50 17.65 -11.19
N SER A 128 -11.20 17.42 -10.99
CA SER A 128 -10.34 16.69 -11.91
C SER A 128 -9.39 15.82 -11.09
N LEU A 129 -9.58 14.51 -11.10
CA LEU A 129 -8.68 13.54 -10.49
C LEU A 129 -8.16 12.57 -11.55
N HIS A 130 -6.98 12.01 -11.34
CA HIS A 130 -6.40 10.96 -12.15
C HIS A 130 -5.80 9.88 -11.24
N GLN A 131 -5.67 8.66 -11.77
CA GLN A 131 -4.97 7.60 -11.05
C GLN A 131 -3.47 7.90 -11.00
N LYS A 132 -2.87 7.70 -9.83
CA LYS A 132 -1.41 7.80 -9.66
C LYS A 132 -0.75 6.64 -10.42
N PRO A 133 0.14 6.89 -11.40
CA PRO A 133 0.91 5.83 -12.04
C PRO A 133 1.71 5.03 -11.01
N GLY A 134 1.74 3.70 -11.11
CA GLY A 134 2.37 2.84 -10.10
C GLY A 134 1.64 2.80 -8.76
N GLY A 135 0.36 3.19 -8.71
CA GLY A 135 -0.47 3.08 -7.52
C GLY A 135 -0.60 1.65 -7.00
N VAL A 136 -1.05 1.50 -5.75
CA VAL A 136 -1.20 0.19 -5.11
C VAL A 136 -2.20 -0.71 -5.84
N SER A 137 -2.01 -2.03 -5.72
CA SER A 137 -2.90 -3.01 -6.34
C SER A 137 -4.35 -2.84 -5.85
N HIS A 138 -5.30 -3.30 -6.66
CA HIS A 138 -6.71 -3.33 -6.31
C HIS A 138 -6.98 -3.98 -4.94
N LEU A 139 -6.34 -5.13 -4.68
CA LEU A 139 -6.50 -5.88 -3.43
C LEU A 139 -5.98 -5.09 -2.23
N LEU A 140 -4.83 -4.43 -2.38
CA LEU A 140 -4.30 -3.57 -1.35
C LEU A 140 -5.21 -2.36 -1.13
N THR A 141 -5.76 -1.78 -2.19
CA THR A 141 -6.75 -0.68 -2.13
C THR A 141 -8.01 -1.09 -1.38
N ARG A 142 -8.51 -2.32 -1.57
CA ARG A 142 -9.64 -2.84 -0.78
C ARG A 142 -9.29 -2.85 0.70
N ILE A 143 -8.15 -3.44 1.06
CA ILE A 143 -7.73 -3.65 2.45
C ILE A 143 -7.57 -2.35 3.21
N ILE A 144 -6.97 -1.36 2.55
CA ILE A 144 -6.67 -0.08 3.19
C ILE A 144 -7.88 0.82 3.29
N THR A 145 -8.97 0.61 2.54
CA THR A 145 -10.03 1.62 2.41
C THR A 145 -11.06 1.62 3.54
N ASP A 146 -11.57 0.48 4.02
CA ASP A 146 -12.39 0.47 5.25
C ASP A 146 -12.75 -0.95 5.71
N TYR A 147 -11.89 -1.56 6.53
CA TYR A 147 -12.22 -2.83 7.16
C TYR A 147 -11.86 -2.87 8.64
N GLU A 148 -12.76 -3.46 9.41
CA GLU A 148 -12.48 -3.90 10.77
C GLU A 148 -11.65 -5.18 10.70
N TRP A 149 -10.74 -5.31 11.65
CA TRP A 149 -9.85 -6.44 11.77
C TRP A 149 -10.11 -7.13 13.10
N ASP A 150 -10.06 -8.45 13.08
CA ASP A 150 -10.11 -9.28 14.27
C ASP A 150 -9.02 -10.32 14.20
N GLY A 151 -8.54 -10.80 15.32
CA GLY A 151 -7.52 -11.82 15.29
C GLY A 151 -7.02 -12.21 16.65
N SER A 152 -5.80 -12.72 16.71
CA SER A 152 -5.19 -13.07 17.98
C SER A 152 -3.67 -13.01 17.94
N SER A 153 -3.09 -12.76 19.10
CA SER A 153 -1.68 -13.00 19.36
C SER A 153 -1.56 -14.20 20.31
N ILE A 154 -0.77 -15.20 19.94
CA ILE A 154 -0.57 -16.43 20.72
C ILE A 154 0.90 -16.52 21.11
N SER A 155 1.18 -16.60 22.40
CA SER A 155 2.55 -16.74 22.90
C SER A 155 3.10 -18.15 22.66
N ARG A 156 4.42 -18.32 22.74
CA ARG A 156 5.07 -19.66 22.73
C ARG A 156 4.60 -20.57 23.86
N THR A 157 4.09 -19.99 24.95
CA THR A 157 3.50 -20.75 26.08
C THR A 157 2.00 -20.98 25.90
N ASN A 158 1.47 -20.76 24.69
CA ASN A 158 0.07 -20.90 24.33
C ASN A 158 -0.89 -19.97 25.11
N ASP A 159 -0.37 -18.83 25.59
CA ASP A 159 -1.19 -17.78 26.19
C ASP A 159 -1.74 -16.90 25.08
N LYS A 160 -3.07 -16.92 24.91
CA LYS A 160 -3.77 -16.28 23.81
C LYS A 160 -4.40 -14.96 24.26
N THR A 161 -4.22 -13.94 23.44
CA THR A 161 -4.95 -12.66 23.53
C THR A 161 -5.70 -12.46 22.23
N ASP A 162 -7.02 -12.40 22.29
CA ASP A 162 -7.86 -12.06 21.13
C ASP A 162 -7.88 -10.54 20.93
N TRP A 163 -7.84 -10.12 19.68
CA TRP A 163 -7.92 -8.72 19.26
C TRP A 163 -9.27 -8.55 18.57
N ARG A 164 -10.06 -7.59 19.05
CA ARG A 164 -11.42 -7.34 18.56
C ARG A 164 -11.64 -5.90 18.16
N ASN A 165 -12.48 -5.71 17.16
CA ASN A 165 -12.89 -4.40 16.64
C ASN A 165 -11.67 -3.53 16.30
N VAL A 166 -10.65 -4.14 15.69
CA VAL A 166 -9.41 -3.44 15.38
C VAL A 166 -9.64 -2.60 14.14
N LYS A 167 -9.46 -1.29 14.26
CA LYS A 167 -9.58 -0.36 13.14
C LYS A 167 -8.19 0.09 12.76
N LEU A 168 -7.75 -0.31 11.58
CA LEU A 168 -6.46 0.10 11.01
C LEU A 168 -6.69 1.21 9.98
N GLU A 169 -6.00 2.31 10.18
CA GLU A 169 -5.95 3.45 9.27
C GLU A 169 -4.59 3.45 8.58
N PHE A 170 -4.62 3.28 7.27
CA PHE A 170 -3.46 3.33 6.41
C PHE A 170 -3.38 4.72 5.78
N GLN A 171 -2.28 5.42 6.06
CA GLN A 171 -1.94 6.68 5.42
C GLN A 171 -0.90 6.38 4.35
N MET A 172 -1.29 6.48 3.08
CA MET A 172 -0.39 6.29 1.94
C MET A 172 0.72 7.32 1.95
N THR A 173 1.86 6.98 1.35
CA THR A 173 3.06 7.79 1.42
C THR A 173 3.18 8.89 0.39
N ARG A 174 4.06 9.79 0.80
CA ARG A 174 4.64 10.96 0.17
C ARG A 174 4.90 10.78 -1.32
N THR A 175 4.65 11.85 -2.07
CA THR A 175 5.13 12.00 -3.45
C THR A 175 6.65 11.93 -3.50
N ALA A 176 7.21 11.63 -4.68
CA ALA A 176 8.66 11.66 -4.88
C ALA A 176 9.28 12.97 -4.42
N ARG A 177 8.59 14.08 -4.67
CA ARG A 177 9.00 15.41 -4.19
C ARG A 177 9.02 15.51 -2.67
N GLU A 178 7.98 15.07 -1.97
CA GLU A 178 7.91 15.12 -0.51
C GLU A 178 8.90 14.16 0.17
N ALA A 179 9.25 13.06 -0.50
CA ALA A 179 10.32 12.17 -0.06
C ALA A 179 11.68 12.88 -0.19
N VAL A 180 11.96 13.50 -1.34
CA VAL A 180 13.19 14.29 -1.55
C VAL A 180 13.29 15.46 -0.56
N GLU A 181 12.21 16.23 -0.36
CA GLU A 181 12.18 17.33 0.61
C GLU A 181 12.37 16.88 2.07
N GLU A 182 12.11 15.61 2.41
CA GLU A 182 12.44 15.04 3.72
C GLU A 182 13.91 14.68 3.82
N VAL A 183 14.40 13.96 2.81
CA VAL A 183 15.79 13.51 2.71
C VAL A 183 16.75 14.71 2.73
N GLU A 184 16.42 15.78 2.00
CA GLU A 184 17.15 17.05 2.05
C GLU A 184 17.14 17.69 3.44
N ARG A 185 16.02 17.57 4.17
CA ARG A 185 15.90 18.12 5.53
C ARG A 185 16.70 17.30 6.55
N GLU A 186 16.79 16.00 6.33
CA GLU A 186 17.62 15.08 7.11
C GLU A 186 19.11 15.21 6.77
N GLY A 187 19.45 15.95 5.71
CA GLY A 187 20.83 16.20 5.30
C GLY A 187 21.51 14.98 4.68
N LEU A 188 20.73 14.04 4.16
CA LEU A 188 21.23 12.86 3.47
C LEU A 188 21.64 13.23 2.04
N GLU A 189 22.75 12.66 1.57
CA GLU A 189 23.27 12.88 0.21
C GLU A 189 23.63 11.55 -0.47
N GLY A 190 23.79 11.56 -1.80
CA GLY A 190 24.26 10.39 -2.56
C GLY A 190 23.31 9.18 -2.54
N GLU A 191 23.88 7.97 -2.41
CA GLU A 191 23.10 6.72 -2.45
C GLU A 191 22.14 6.56 -1.26
N GLU A 192 22.54 7.04 -0.07
CA GLU A 192 21.71 6.98 1.14
C GLU A 192 20.45 7.84 1.00
N ALA A 193 20.58 9.01 0.39
CA ALA A 193 19.45 9.89 0.06
C ALA A 193 18.44 9.21 -0.88
N VAL A 194 18.95 8.50 -1.88
CA VAL A 194 18.10 7.76 -2.84
C VAL A 194 17.37 6.62 -2.15
N GLU A 195 18.07 5.84 -1.31
CA GLU A 195 17.49 4.72 -0.60
C GLU A 195 16.38 5.17 0.37
N GLU A 196 16.62 6.22 1.15
CA GLU A 196 15.62 6.76 2.08
C GLU A 196 14.44 7.38 1.31
N ALA A 197 14.66 8.08 0.20
CA ALA A 197 13.57 8.60 -0.62
C ALA A 197 12.70 7.46 -1.19
N VAL A 198 13.32 6.39 -1.71
CA VAL A 198 12.61 5.21 -2.22
C VAL A 198 11.84 4.50 -1.11
N LYS A 199 12.42 4.39 0.08
CA LYS A 199 11.74 3.83 1.25
C LYS A 199 10.55 4.70 1.67
N LEU A 200 10.72 6.02 1.77
CA LEU A 200 9.65 6.97 2.11
C LEU A 200 8.52 6.98 1.09
N MET A 201 8.79 6.73 -0.20
CA MET A 201 7.77 6.59 -1.24
C MET A 201 7.03 5.25 -1.21
N ASN A 202 7.63 4.22 -0.62
CA ASN A 202 7.10 2.86 -0.60
C ASN A 202 6.62 2.42 0.78
N GLU A 203 6.74 3.25 1.82
CA GLU A 203 6.18 2.94 3.13
C GLU A 203 4.71 3.37 3.19
N CYS A 204 4.01 3.07 4.26
CA CYS A 204 2.65 3.52 4.53
C CYS A 204 2.53 3.53 6.04
N THR A 205 2.10 4.64 6.62
CA THR A 205 1.93 4.70 8.07
C THR A 205 0.63 4.00 8.44
N ILE A 206 0.67 3.17 9.47
CA ILE A 206 -0.48 2.49 10.04
C ILE A 206 -0.75 3.10 11.40
N THR A 207 -1.96 3.59 11.61
CA THR A 207 -2.49 3.90 12.93
C THR A 207 -3.66 2.96 13.21
N GLY A 208 -4.02 2.79 14.48
CA GLY A 208 -5.22 2.04 14.77
C GLY A 208 -5.61 1.99 16.23
N THR A 209 -6.78 1.41 16.46
CA THR A 209 -7.32 1.18 17.80
C THR A 209 -8.01 -0.17 17.85
N GLY A 210 -8.15 -0.73 19.04
CA GLY A 210 -8.89 -1.97 19.23
C GLY A 210 -8.99 -2.39 20.69
N VAL A 211 -9.53 -3.58 20.90
CA VAL A 211 -9.71 -4.17 22.22
C VAL A 211 -8.99 -5.50 22.31
N SER A 212 -8.16 -5.66 23.33
CA SER A 212 -7.56 -6.94 23.70
C SER A 212 -8.43 -7.63 24.71
N LEU A 213 -8.81 -8.87 24.40
CA LEU A 213 -9.45 -9.79 25.31
C LEU A 213 -8.40 -10.83 25.74
N TRP A 214 -7.94 -10.71 26.98
CA TRP A 214 -6.99 -11.65 27.57
C TRP A 214 -7.60 -12.20 28.86
N ARG A 215 -7.91 -13.50 28.86
CA ARG A 215 -8.67 -14.17 29.93
C ARG A 215 -10.03 -13.47 30.13
N GLU A 216 -10.28 -12.93 31.32
CA GLU A 216 -11.51 -12.17 31.64
C GLU A 216 -11.29 -10.64 31.59
N ILE A 217 -10.13 -10.19 31.10
CA ILE A 217 -9.75 -8.78 31.07
C ILE A 217 -9.92 -8.23 29.65
N SER A 218 -10.57 -7.07 29.57
CA SER A 218 -10.70 -6.28 28.35
C SER A 218 -9.89 -5.00 28.47
N ILE A 219 -8.97 -4.77 27.53
CA ILE A 219 -8.03 -3.64 27.56
C ILE A 219 -8.01 -2.97 26.18
N HIS A 220 -8.29 -1.67 26.15
CA HIS A 220 -8.17 -0.89 24.91
C HIS A 220 -6.70 -0.70 24.55
N PHE A 221 -6.40 -0.66 23.25
CA PHE A 221 -5.06 -0.33 22.76
C PHE A 221 -5.10 0.63 21.60
N GLU A 222 -3.95 1.26 21.38
CA GLU A 222 -3.60 1.97 20.16
C GLU A 222 -2.52 1.19 19.39
N ILE A 223 -2.53 1.32 18.08
CA ILE A 223 -1.53 0.78 17.16
C ILE A 223 -0.86 1.94 16.44
N ARG A 224 0.47 1.85 16.30
CA ARG A 224 1.27 2.65 15.38
C ARG A 224 2.17 1.72 14.59
N GLY A 225 2.42 2.01 13.33
CA GLY A 225 3.14 1.05 12.52
C GLY A 225 3.46 1.56 11.13
N THR A 226 4.11 0.69 10.36
CA THR A 226 4.42 0.94 8.96
C THR A 226 4.11 -0.29 8.12
N LEU A 227 3.76 -0.09 6.85
CA LEU A 227 3.61 -1.12 5.81
C LEU A 227 4.48 -0.72 4.62
N ASN A 228 5.40 -1.58 4.22
CA ASN A 228 6.09 -1.42 2.96
C ASN A 228 5.17 -1.93 1.82
N LEU A 229 4.78 -1.06 0.91
CA LEU A 229 3.87 -1.34 -0.19
C LEU A 229 4.46 -2.27 -1.25
N SER A 230 5.79 -2.34 -1.36
CA SER A 230 6.50 -3.20 -2.32
C SER A 230 6.70 -4.62 -1.79
N THR A 231 7.02 -4.76 -0.50
CA THR A 231 7.31 -6.06 0.15
C THR A 231 6.15 -6.61 0.96
N LEU A 232 5.14 -5.78 1.23
CA LEU A 232 4.00 -6.05 2.11
C LEU A 232 4.39 -6.33 3.56
N ALA A 233 5.65 -6.08 3.93
CA ALA A 233 6.11 -6.19 5.31
C ALA A 233 5.53 -5.06 6.15
N CYS A 234 4.92 -5.41 7.29
CA CYS A 234 4.40 -4.46 8.25
C CYS A 234 5.07 -4.57 9.62
N LYS A 235 5.21 -3.44 10.29
CA LYS A 235 5.61 -3.33 11.69
C LYS A 235 4.46 -2.71 12.46
N LEU A 236 4.02 -3.32 13.55
CA LEU A 236 2.96 -2.79 14.41
C LEU A 236 3.47 -2.70 15.85
N GLU A 237 3.47 -1.51 16.41
CA GLU A 237 3.64 -1.23 17.82
C GLU A 237 2.25 -1.10 18.45
N LYS A 238 1.90 -2.00 19.37
CA LYS A 238 0.64 -1.96 20.10
C LYS A 238 0.89 -1.52 21.53
N GLU A 239 0.22 -0.45 21.94
CA GLU A 239 0.26 0.07 23.30
C GLU A 239 -1.10 -0.10 23.98
N HIS A 240 -1.16 -0.86 25.08
CA HIS A 240 -2.37 -0.89 25.91
C HIS A 240 -2.57 0.45 26.62
N LYS A 241 -3.82 0.88 26.77
CA LYS A 241 -4.19 2.11 27.47
C LYS A 241 -4.88 1.80 28.80
N GLY A 242 -4.65 2.67 29.78
CA GLY A 242 -5.26 2.57 31.11
C GLY A 242 -4.31 1.98 32.15
N ALA A 243 -4.80 1.03 32.94
CA ALA A 243 -4.03 0.45 34.06
C ALA A 243 -2.84 -0.42 33.61
N TYR A 244 -2.85 -0.86 32.36
CA TYR A 244 -1.78 -1.62 31.72
C TYR A 244 -1.26 -0.80 30.54
N THR A 245 0.00 -0.39 30.57
CA THR A 245 0.64 0.45 29.54
C THR A 245 1.77 -0.27 28.82
N ASN A 246 1.67 -1.59 28.72
CA ASN A 246 2.68 -2.37 28.02
C ASN A 246 2.62 -2.09 26.51
N ILE A 247 3.80 -2.02 25.91
CA ILE A 247 4.01 -1.91 24.47
C ILE A 247 4.51 -3.24 23.95
N VAL A 248 3.94 -3.72 22.85
CA VAL A 248 4.39 -4.94 22.17
C VAL A 248 4.59 -4.65 20.70
N ASN A 249 5.77 -5.03 20.19
CA ASN A 249 6.16 -4.85 18.80
C ASN A 249 5.95 -6.14 18.02
N TYR A 250 5.20 -6.03 16.92
CA TYR A 250 4.90 -7.09 15.98
C TYR A 250 5.55 -6.79 14.64
N ARG A 251 6.00 -7.84 13.97
CA ARG A 251 6.46 -7.80 12.58
C ARG A 251 5.66 -8.85 11.81
N GLY A 252 5.11 -8.47 10.67
CA GLY A 252 4.29 -9.37 9.88
C GLY A 252 4.33 -9.06 8.40
N LEU A 253 3.59 -9.84 7.64
CA LEU A 253 3.33 -9.67 6.22
C LEU A 253 1.83 -9.48 6.05
N LEU A 254 1.45 -8.46 5.29
CA LEU A 254 0.10 -8.32 4.78
C LEU A 254 -0.05 -9.24 3.57
N ASP A 255 -1.04 -10.12 3.61
CA ASP A 255 -1.48 -10.94 2.48
C ASP A 255 -2.77 -10.36 1.92
N PRO A 256 -2.74 -9.70 0.74
CA PRO A 256 -3.91 -9.07 0.19
C PRO A 256 -4.93 -10.03 -0.42
N GLU A 257 -4.54 -11.27 -0.72
CA GLU A 257 -5.44 -12.29 -1.27
C GLU A 257 -6.18 -13.00 -0.15
N ARG A 258 -5.47 -13.28 0.96
CA ARG A 258 -6.06 -13.90 2.16
C ARG A 258 -6.68 -12.89 3.12
N PHE A 259 -6.50 -11.60 2.85
CA PHE A 259 -7.03 -10.51 3.66
C PHE A 259 -6.60 -10.61 5.13
N CYS A 260 -5.32 -10.88 5.34
CA CYS A 260 -4.77 -11.08 6.68
C CYS A 260 -3.39 -10.46 6.87
N ILE A 261 -3.04 -10.17 8.12
CA ILE A 261 -1.67 -9.88 8.55
C ILE A 261 -1.21 -11.05 9.40
N LEU A 262 -0.13 -11.69 8.97
CA LEU A 262 0.48 -12.82 9.67
C LEU A 262 1.90 -12.45 10.09
N GLY A 263 2.28 -12.81 11.31
CA GLY A 263 3.60 -12.41 11.78
C GLY A 263 3.96 -12.94 13.16
N GLN A 264 4.97 -12.29 13.74
CA GLN A 264 5.55 -12.63 15.03
C GLN A 264 5.84 -11.40 15.89
N TYR A 265 5.94 -11.64 17.18
CA TYR A 265 6.49 -10.72 18.18
C TYR A 265 7.46 -11.48 19.06
N GLY A 266 8.17 -10.78 19.95
CA GLY A 266 9.30 -11.35 20.71
C GLY A 266 9.02 -12.70 21.41
N ASN A 267 7.77 -13.01 21.76
CA ASN A 267 7.41 -14.30 22.39
C ASN A 267 6.22 -15.01 21.74
N GLY A 268 5.92 -14.80 20.46
CA GLY A 268 4.79 -15.48 19.85
C GLY A 268 4.45 -15.03 18.44
N ASN A 269 3.27 -15.43 17.98
CA ASN A 269 2.76 -15.14 16.65
C ASN A 269 1.54 -14.23 16.71
N ILE A 270 1.30 -13.48 15.64
CA ILE A 270 0.11 -12.66 15.45
C ILE A 270 -0.57 -13.06 14.15
N GLU A 271 -1.89 -13.11 14.21
CA GLU A 271 -2.78 -13.22 13.05
C GLU A 271 -3.87 -12.17 13.21
N LEU A 272 -4.04 -11.31 12.21
CA LEU A 272 -5.18 -10.40 12.08
C LEU A 272 -5.88 -10.69 10.75
N LEU A 273 -7.20 -10.83 10.79
CA LEU A 273 -8.07 -11.10 9.66
C LEU A 273 -8.93 -9.87 9.41
N CYS A 274 -9.02 -9.46 8.16
CA CYS A 274 -9.81 -8.34 7.70
C CYS A 274 -11.27 -8.78 7.43
N ASN A 275 -12.22 -8.18 8.13
CA ASN A 275 -13.58 -8.72 8.26
C ASN A 275 -14.51 -8.44 7.06
N GLY A 276 -14.29 -7.40 6.24
CA GLY A 276 -15.32 -6.95 5.30
C GLY A 276 -15.28 -7.58 3.90
N LEU A 277 -14.77 -8.80 3.79
CA LEU A 277 -14.64 -9.55 2.53
C LEU A 277 -15.22 -10.96 2.61
N GLN A 278 -16.08 -11.21 3.59
CA GLN A 278 -16.62 -12.53 3.86
C GLN A 278 -17.72 -12.90 2.86
N ASP A 279 -17.35 -13.59 1.78
CA ASP A 279 -18.15 -14.72 1.31
C ASP A 279 -17.88 -15.91 2.26
N GLU A 280 -18.93 -16.56 2.77
CA GLU A 280 -18.83 -17.60 3.81
C GLU A 280 -17.96 -18.81 3.42
N GLU A 281 -17.71 -19.04 2.12
CA GLU A 281 -16.89 -20.14 1.61
C GLU A 281 -15.39 -19.97 1.90
N VAL A 282 -14.85 -18.74 1.88
CA VAL A 282 -13.41 -18.47 2.14
C VAL A 282 -13.04 -18.73 3.60
N ARG A 283 -14.01 -18.61 4.51
CA ARG A 283 -13.84 -18.80 5.96
C ARG A 283 -13.41 -20.22 6.34
N MET A 284 -13.75 -21.22 5.52
CA MET A 284 -13.41 -22.63 5.82
C MET A 284 -12.02 -23.03 5.32
N GLU A 285 -11.50 -22.40 4.27
CA GLU A 285 -10.17 -22.71 3.70
C GLU A 285 -9.01 -21.95 4.38
N GLN A 286 -9.31 -20.88 5.14
CA GLN A 286 -8.30 -20.08 5.86
C GLN A 286 -7.65 -20.78 7.08
N THR A 287 -7.92 -22.08 7.30
CA THR A 287 -7.21 -22.89 8.30
C THR A 287 -5.91 -23.48 7.74
N GLY A 288 -5.07 -22.63 7.14
CA GLY A 288 -3.79 -23.02 6.51
C GLY A 288 -2.58 -22.51 7.29
N PHE A 289 -2.52 -22.75 8.60
CA PHE A 289 -1.39 -22.35 9.45
C PHE A 289 -0.12 -23.18 9.18
N ASP A 290 -0.26 -24.35 8.55
CA ASP A 290 0.85 -25.30 8.39
C ASP A 290 1.74 -25.01 7.17
N GLU A 291 1.20 -24.45 6.07
CA GLU A 291 1.99 -24.16 4.85
C GLU A 291 2.97 -22.98 5.02
N ILE A 292 2.63 -21.97 5.85
CA ILE A 292 3.52 -20.82 6.13
C ILE A 292 4.60 -21.19 7.17
N ARG A 293 4.34 -22.19 8.01
CA ARG A 293 5.34 -22.75 8.95
C ARG A 293 6.45 -23.52 8.23
N GLU A 294 6.12 -24.22 7.15
CA GLU A 294 7.07 -25.08 6.42
C GLU A 294 7.93 -24.30 5.40
N SER A 295 7.49 -23.12 4.96
CA SER A 295 8.25 -22.27 4.02
C SER A 295 9.47 -21.55 4.63
N GLY A 296 9.77 -21.78 5.91
CA GLY A 296 11.05 -21.39 6.52
C GLY A 296 11.26 -19.88 6.58
N PHE A 297 10.35 -19.14 7.21
CA PHE A 297 10.56 -17.73 7.54
C PHE A 297 11.79 -17.58 8.47
N VAL A 298 12.95 -17.32 7.85
CA VAL A 298 14.18 -16.94 8.56
C VAL A 298 14.02 -15.48 8.97
N GLY A 299 14.09 -15.24 10.28
CA GLY A 299 13.97 -13.91 10.88
C GLY A 299 14.90 -12.90 10.21
N VAL A 300 14.36 -11.73 9.90
CA VAL A 300 15.18 -10.54 9.67
C VAL A 300 15.92 -10.27 10.97
N GLU A 301 17.25 -10.28 10.88
CA GLU A 301 18.20 -10.25 11.99
C GLU A 301 17.85 -9.19 13.05
N GLU A 302 18.06 -9.58 14.32
CA GLU A 302 18.02 -8.70 15.48
C GLU A 302 19.20 -7.72 15.40
N GLU A 303 18.94 -6.45 15.12
CA GLU A 303 19.93 -5.42 15.47
C GLU A 303 19.89 -5.21 16.98
N GLU A 304 20.82 -5.88 17.67
CA GLU A 304 21.15 -5.62 19.07
C GLU A 304 21.57 -4.16 19.26
N SER A 305 20.84 -3.46 20.13
CA SER A 305 21.24 -2.18 20.70
C SER A 305 22.61 -2.29 21.38
N LYS A 306 23.64 -1.61 20.84
CA LYS A 306 24.91 -1.39 21.53
C LYS A 306 25.05 0.07 21.96
N TYR A 307 25.09 0.27 23.28
CA TYR A 307 25.71 1.44 23.91
C TYR A 307 27.21 1.47 23.61
N ALA A 308 27.75 2.60 23.14
CA ALA A 308 29.04 3.16 23.56
C ALA A 308 29.35 4.52 22.90
N SER A 309 29.40 5.56 23.75
CA SER A 309 30.34 6.70 23.80
C SER A 309 30.78 7.47 22.55
N ASP A 310 30.43 8.76 22.58
CA ASP A 310 31.12 9.95 22.03
C ASP A 310 32.65 9.88 22.02
N SER A 311 33.24 10.35 20.90
CA SER A 311 34.31 11.36 20.88
C SER A 311 34.63 11.83 19.44
N ASP A 312 34.14 13.03 19.11
CA ASP A 312 34.85 14.21 18.56
C ASP A 312 35.78 14.19 17.31
N GLU A 313 35.57 15.25 16.50
CA GLU A 313 36.52 16.06 15.69
C GLU A 313 37.04 15.51 14.34
N GLU A 314 37.21 16.26 13.23
CA GLU A 314 36.86 17.62 12.78
C GLU A 314 37.28 17.75 11.27
N THR A 315 36.57 18.60 10.51
CA THR A 315 36.97 19.41 9.32
C THR A 315 37.63 18.78 8.06
N ASP A 316 37.14 19.12 6.85
CA ASP A 316 37.63 20.29 6.07
C ASP A 316 36.78 20.54 4.81
N THR A 317 36.59 21.83 4.52
CA THR A 317 35.79 22.47 3.49
C THR A 317 36.51 22.60 2.15
N PHE A 318 35.83 22.47 1.01
CA PHE A 318 36.08 23.30 -0.19
C PHE A 318 34.79 23.50 -1.00
N GLN A 319 34.50 24.77 -1.30
CA GLN A 319 33.36 25.25 -2.11
C GLN A 319 33.75 25.28 -3.61
N ASN A 320 32.84 24.91 -4.51
CA ASN A 320 32.19 25.86 -5.44
C ASN A 320 31.44 25.15 -6.60
N GLU A 321 30.16 25.52 -6.69
CA GLU A 321 29.43 25.97 -7.90
C GLU A 321 29.54 25.16 -9.20
N GLU A 322 28.56 24.28 -9.43
CA GLU A 322 27.91 24.02 -10.73
C GLU A 322 26.52 23.38 -10.49
N LYS A 323 25.62 24.16 -9.85
CA LYS A 323 24.21 23.80 -9.65
C LYS A 323 23.44 24.16 -10.92
N ASP A 324 23.01 23.14 -11.65
CA ASP A 324 21.74 23.06 -12.40
C ASP A 324 21.70 21.82 -13.33
N ASP A 325 22.83 21.13 -13.55
CA ASP A 325 22.92 19.93 -14.41
C ASP A 325 22.85 18.58 -13.64
N GLU A 326 22.88 18.58 -12.30
CA GLU A 326 22.88 17.35 -11.47
C GLU A 326 21.48 16.74 -11.26
N ALA A 327 20.41 17.55 -11.23
CA ALA A 327 19.05 17.05 -11.04
C ALA A 327 18.55 16.26 -12.27
N GLU A 328 18.96 16.66 -13.48
CA GLU A 328 18.62 15.96 -14.72
C GLU A 328 19.48 14.70 -14.89
N ASN A 329 20.76 14.74 -14.48
CA ASN A 329 21.61 13.54 -14.44
C ASN A 329 21.21 12.52 -13.35
N LEU A 330 20.70 12.96 -12.20
CA LEU A 330 20.19 12.07 -11.14
C LEU A 330 18.87 11.42 -11.54
N ALA A 331 17.96 12.17 -12.20
CA ALA A 331 16.75 11.59 -12.80
C ALA A 331 17.09 10.58 -13.91
N GLN A 332 18.11 10.87 -14.72
CA GLN A 332 18.61 9.94 -15.75
C GLN A 332 19.33 8.73 -15.13
N ALA A 333 20.04 8.88 -14.01
CA ALA A 333 20.69 7.79 -13.27
C ALA A 333 19.67 6.88 -12.57
N LEU A 334 18.60 7.43 -12.00
CA LEU A 334 17.47 6.70 -11.44
C LEU A 334 16.69 5.95 -12.54
N ALA A 335 16.56 6.53 -13.74
CA ALA A 335 16.04 5.84 -14.92
C ALA A 335 16.98 4.73 -15.45
N ASN A 336 18.26 4.77 -15.06
CA ASN A 336 19.30 3.79 -15.41
C ASN A 336 19.51 2.69 -14.36
N ALA A 337 18.72 2.64 -13.28
CA ALA A 337 18.53 1.42 -12.47
C ALA A 337 17.72 0.34 -13.22
N ARG A 338 17.83 0.34 -14.56
CA ARG A 338 17.36 -0.69 -15.45
C ARG A 338 18.32 -1.89 -15.37
N PRO A 339 17.80 -3.11 -15.62
CA PRO A 339 18.61 -4.32 -15.70
C PRO A 339 19.87 -4.10 -16.52
N THR A 340 21.01 -4.49 -15.95
CA THR A 340 22.35 -4.31 -16.52
C THR A 340 22.53 -5.01 -17.87
N THR A 341 21.65 -5.96 -18.20
CA THR A 341 21.48 -6.59 -19.53
C THR A 341 20.05 -7.16 -19.69
N GLU A 342 19.56 -7.39 -20.93
CA GLU A 342 18.27 -8.09 -21.17
C GLU A 342 18.22 -9.49 -20.51
N ASP A 343 19.39 -10.10 -20.28
CA ASP A 343 19.53 -11.39 -19.62
C ASP A 343 19.26 -11.33 -18.11
N ASP A 344 19.44 -10.18 -17.48
CA ASP A 344 19.25 -9.97 -16.03
C ASP A 344 17.82 -9.58 -15.63
N VAL A 345 16.89 -9.44 -16.59
CA VAL A 345 15.49 -9.07 -16.32
C VAL A 345 14.65 -10.29 -15.98
N CYS A 346 13.77 -10.17 -15.00
CA CYS A 346 12.73 -11.15 -14.67
C CYS A 346 11.92 -11.52 -15.93
N LYS A 347 11.87 -12.81 -16.24
CA LYS A 347 11.20 -13.32 -17.45
C LYS A 347 9.66 -13.38 -17.34
N ILE A 348 9.11 -12.87 -16.23
CA ILE A 348 7.66 -12.80 -15.99
C ILE A 348 7.17 -11.36 -16.12
N CYS A 349 7.71 -10.42 -15.32
CA CYS A 349 7.28 -9.03 -15.37
C CYS A 349 8.07 -8.17 -16.37
N TYR A 350 9.25 -8.61 -16.83
CA TYR A 350 10.14 -7.84 -17.71
C TYR A 350 10.50 -6.44 -17.19
N GLU A 351 10.33 -6.22 -15.88
CA GLU A 351 10.47 -4.91 -15.24
C GLU A 351 11.56 -4.94 -14.16
N ASN A 352 11.54 -5.98 -13.32
CA ASN A 352 12.45 -6.11 -12.19
C ASN A 352 13.63 -7.04 -12.51
N ASN A 353 14.78 -6.84 -11.85
CA ASN A 353 15.92 -7.74 -11.96
C ASN A 353 15.61 -9.15 -11.40
N ILE A 354 16.20 -10.17 -12.01
CA ILE A 354 16.18 -11.53 -11.47
C ILE A 354 16.87 -11.51 -10.09
N SER A 355 16.16 -11.97 -9.07
CA SER A 355 16.60 -11.87 -7.67
C SER A 355 16.25 -13.08 -6.83
N CYS A 356 15.68 -14.13 -7.42
CA CYS A 356 15.46 -15.39 -6.73
C CYS A 356 15.74 -16.61 -7.60
N VAL A 357 16.08 -17.71 -6.92
CA VAL A 357 16.29 -19.04 -7.49
C VAL A 357 15.20 -19.99 -6.99
N PHE A 358 14.70 -20.87 -7.85
CA PHE A 358 13.73 -21.88 -7.44
C PHE A 358 14.39 -23.14 -6.89
N VAL A 359 13.86 -23.67 -5.81
CA VAL A 359 14.23 -24.96 -5.22
C VAL A 359 13.11 -25.96 -5.52
N PRO A 360 13.44 -27.22 -5.91
CA PRO A 360 14.79 -27.79 -6.03
C PRO A 360 15.46 -27.55 -7.40
N CYS A 361 14.76 -26.96 -8.37
CA CYS A 361 15.21 -27.00 -9.76
C CYS A 361 16.38 -26.06 -10.13
N GLY A 362 16.74 -25.11 -9.28
CA GLY A 362 17.89 -24.23 -9.41
C GLY A 362 17.77 -23.11 -10.45
N HIS A 363 16.60 -22.92 -11.07
CA HIS A 363 16.45 -21.91 -12.14
C HIS A 363 16.35 -20.48 -11.57
N PHE A 364 17.29 -19.63 -11.98
CA PHE A 364 17.38 -18.22 -11.63
C PHE A 364 16.84 -17.36 -12.78
N CYS A 365 15.53 -17.12 -12.79
CA CYS A 365 14.83 -16.54 -13.96
C CYS A 365 13.77 -15.48 -13.64
N THR A 366 13.47 -15.26 -12.36
CA THR A 366 12.45 -14.29 -11.92
C THR A 366 12.96 -13.35 -10.84
N CYS A 367 12.36 -12.16 -10.75
CA CYS A 367 12.44 -11.37 -9.53
C CYS A 367 11.70 -12.09 -8.39
N LEU A 368 12.03 -11.79 -7.13
CA LEU A 368 11.41 -12.44 -5.97
C LEU A 368 9.87 -12.32 -6.00
N VAL A 369 9.34 -11.14 -6.33
CA VAL A 369 7.89 -10.87 -6.42
C VAL A 369 7.19 -11.78 -7.44
N CYS A 370 7.83 -12.04 -8.60
CA CYS A 370 7.28 -12.99 -9.57
C CYS A 370 7.49 -14.43 -9.14
N GLY A 371 8.63 -14.74 -8.53
CA GLY A 371 8.99 -16.09 -8.14
C GLY A 371 8.08 -16.69 -7.08
N VAL A 372 7.69 -15.91 -6.07
CA VAL A 372 6.77 -16.37 -5.00
C VAL A 372 5.34 -16.63 -5.50
N ARG A 373 4.97 -16.09 -6.67
CA ARG A 373 3.64 -16.25 -7.28
C ARG A 373 3.54 -17.48 -8.20
N LEU A 374 4.65 -18.15 -8.48
CA LEU A 374 4.69 -19.30 -9.38
C LEU A 374 4.60 -20.61 -8.58
N LYS A 375 3.67 -21.49 -8.97
CA LYS A 375 3.59 -22.87 -8.47
C LYS A 375 4.63 -23.78 -9.13
N ASP A 376 4.85 -23.59 -10.43
CA ASP A 376 5.82 -24.35 -11.21
C ASP A 376 6.87 -23.43 -11.83
N CYS A 377 8.11 -23.90 -11.94
CA CYS A 377 9.18 -23.18 -12.60
C CYS A 377 8.81 -22.86 -14.05
N CYS A 378 8.86 -21.58 -14.44
CA CYS A 378 8.53 -21.15 -15.80
C CYS A 378 9.49 -21.70 -16.88
N ILE A 379 10.64 -22.24 -16.48
CA ILE A 379 11.62 -22.86 -17.37
C ILE A 379 11.39 -24.37 -17.49
N CYS A 380 11.42 -25.09 -16.37
CA CYS A 380 11.45 -26.56 -16.36
C CYS A 380 10.16 -27.22 -15.87
N ARG A 381 9.16 -26.43 -15.46
CA ARG A 381 7.85 -26.87 -14.95
C ARG A 381 7.91 -27.81 -13.74
N VAL A 382 9.05 -27.89 -13.07
CA VAL A 382 9.17 -28.54 -11.76
C VAL A 382 8.49 -27.64 -10.73
N GLU A 383 7.69 -28.26 -9.86
CA GLU A 383 7.03 -27.59 -8.73
C GLU A 383 8.06 -26.82 -7.89
N ILE A 384 7.73 -25.57 -7.57
CA ILE A 384 8.58 -24.68 -6.80
C ILE A 384 8.24 -24.88 -5.32
N GLU A 385 9.16 -25.50 -4.59
CA GLU A 385 9.04 -25.63 -3.13
C GLU A 385 9.42 -24.32 -2.43
N LEU A 386 10.42 -23.60 -2.97
CA LEU A 386 10.90 -22.34 -2.40
C LEU A 386 11.47 -21.43 -3.49
N ALA A 387 11.08 -20.14 -3.46
CA ALA A 387 11.72 -19.07 -4.22
C ALA A 387 12.73 -18.33 -3.34
N GLN A 388 13.99 -18.80 -3.33
CA GLN A 388 15.05 -18.29 -2.46
C GLN A 388 15.65 -17.00 -3.03
N LYS A 389 15.64 -15.90 -2.27
CA LYS A 389 16.32 -14.66 -2.66
C LYS A 389 17.83 -14.88 -2.75
N VAL A 390 18.46 -14.34 -3.80
CA VAL A 390 19.91 -14.42 -4.05
C VAL A 390 20.49 -13.01 -4.10
N PHE A 391 21.66 -12.83 -3.47
CA PHE A 391 22.43 -11.60 -3.51
C PHE A 391 23.65 -11.82 -4.42
N ARG A 392 23.87 -10.91 -5.37
CA ARG A 392 25.06 -10.91 -6.23
C ARG A 392 26.12 -10.03 -5.57
N ALA A 393 27.35 -10.53 -5.50
CA ALA A 393 28.51 -9.83 -4.95
C ALA A 393 29.20 -8.95 -5.99
#